data_AF-A0A1H7YFH6-F1
#
_entry.id   AF-A0A1H7YFH6-F1
#
_cell.length_a   1.000
_cell.length_b   1.000
_cell.length_c   1.000
_cell.angle_alpha   90.00
_cell.angle_beta   90.00
_cell.angle_gamma   90.00
#
_symmetry.space_group_name_H-M   'P 1'
#
loop_
_entity.id
_entity.type
_entity.pdbx_description
1 polymer ?
#
loop_
_entity_poly.entity_id
_entity_poly.type
_entity_poly.pdbx_seq_one_letter_code
_entity_poly.pdbx_strand_id
1 'polypeptide(L)'
;MSETITYQYTTPSLLNKTGDQDELFLAKYSEVQKKDAPCFFWGRLTDPYITARCLVTLSNVVQSSFNLSPFQLALLKDPIVTAGNEKIRFEGFSHCCSVYARVDVLPGGYDGEFPESGTTNVDFNQPMISALSSISRQERVVLSVGKKEVALQKEGSGKVVERKVPLPVKWIKGLTTVQLYMAAAEQGFTFNRMQALQLFQSIPTGKPKADFYLVMRGSKPLFSPIKAANGICVGGVHRLKLMEPLLPLADQLKVFPHPDMQSTTWQLYFGNLCFSMSLSRDCWRGFSGEGAALESLIEEVPDNWIDAVDKYSYANQVFNPALLAVEEGIQLEKLDHITARLAAMGLLGFDIDANHFFYRRLPFKLSRILSLNPRLKDAEKLLAENKVEILSRQATRVEAQVAGSGVQHTVILDAEQERCTCTWFSRHQGERGACKHILAVKKMLTN
;
A
#
# COMPACT_ATOMS: atom_id res chain seq x y z
N MET A 1 -27.55 37.89 21.32
CA MET A 1 -26.41 38.33 20.50
C MET A 1 -26.34 37.34 19.34
N SER A 2 -26.40 37.80 18.09
CA SER A 2 -26.29 36.94 16.93
C SER A 2 -24.85 36.44 16.82
N GLU A 3 -24.62 35.16 17.05
CA GLU A 3 -23.33 34.52 16.79
C GLU A 3 -23.03 34.64 15.29
N THR A 4 -22.12 35.53 14.95
CA THR A 4 -21.72 35.78 13.57
C THR A 4 -20.53 34.87 13.27
N ILE A 5 -20.76 33.81 12.51
CA ILE A 5 -19.70 32.91 12.07
C ILE A 5 -18.90 33.63 10.97
N THR A 6 -17.60 33.84 11.20
CA THR A 6 -16.71 34.52 10.27
C THR A 6 -15.75 33.52 9.66
N TYR A 7 -15.82 33.35 8.33
CA TYR A 7 -14.98 32.42 7.58
C TYR A 7 -13.70 33.10 7.09
N GLN A 8 -12.53 32.48 7.33
CA GLN A 8 -11.22 32.96 6.87
C GLN A 8 -10.66 32.06 5.78
N TYR A 9 -10.70 32.52 4.55
CA TYR A 9 -10.13 31.82 3.40
C TYR A 9 -8.63 32.10 3.30
N THR A 10 -7.82 31.05 3.17
CA THR A 10 -6.34 31.17 3.12
C THR A 10 -5.81 31.70 1.80
N THR A 11 -6.59 31.61 0.72
CA THR A 11 -6.24 32.10 -0.62
C THR A 11 -7.50 32.68 -1.29
N PRO A 12 -7.38 33.72 -2.14
CA PRO A 12 -8.51 34.21 -2.91
C PRO A 12 -8.90 33.22 -4.03
N SER A 13 -10.15 33.31 -4.49
CA SER A 13 -10.54 32.65 -5.75
C SER A 13 -9.77 33.28 -6.91
N LEU A 14 -9.37 32.48 -7.88
CA LEU A 14 -8.56 32.87 -9.03
C LEU A 14 -9.24 32.42 -10.32
N LEU A 15 -9.34 33.32 -11.29
CA LEU A 15 -9.70 32.98 -12.66
C LEU A 15 -8.43 33.07 -13.50
N ASN A 16 -7.94 31.94 -13.99
CA ASN A 16 -6.76 31.89 -14.84
C ASN A 16 -7.21 31.81 -16.30
N LYS A 17 -6.75 32.74 -17.13
CA LYS A 17 -7.09 32.79 -18.55
C LYS A 17 -5.87 32.39 -19.37
N THR A 18 -5.88 31.19 -19.92
CA THR A 18 -4.79 30.65 -20.74
C THR A 18 -5.33 30.27 -22.11
N GLY A 19 -5.04 31.10 -23.12
CA GLY A 19 -5.53 30.90 -24.48
C GLY A 19 -7.06 31.03 -24.57
N ASP A 20 -7.70 30.09 -25.27
CA ASP A 20 -9.17 30.01 -25.43
C ASP A 20 -9.87 29.29 -24.25
N GLN A 21 -9.17 29.01 -23.15
CA GLN A 21 -9.74 28.34 -21.97
C GLN A 21 -9.62 29.21 -20.70
N ASP A 22 -10.75 29.36 -20.01
CA ASP A 22 -10.86 30.05 -18.72
C ASP A 22 -10.97 28.99 -17.60
N GLU A 23 -10.01 28.95 -16.67
CA GLU A 23 -10.01 28.07 -15.51
C GLU A 23 -10.39 28.84 -14.23
N LEU A 24 -11.50 28.49 -13.59
CA LEU A 24 -11.95 29.10 -12.34
C LEU A 24 -11.59 28.24 -11.12
N PHE A 25 -10.74 28.78 -10.25
CA PHE A 25 -10.37 28.21 -8.96
C PHE A 25 -11.08 28.97 -7.84
N LEU A 26 -11.97 28.31 -7.11
CA LEU A 26 -12.67 28.93 -5.99
C LEU A 26 -11.91 28.72 -4.67
N ALA A 27 -11.83 29.77 -3.86
CA ALA A 27 -11.37 29.68 -2.49
C ALA A 27 -12.28 28.74 -1.69
N LYS A 28 -11.71 27.67 -1.14
CA LYS A 28 -12.42 26.76 -0.23
C LYS A 28 -12.03 27.07 1.22
N TYR A 29 -13.02 27.14 2.09
CA TYR A 29 -12.85 27.21 3.55
C TYR A 29 -13.22 25.85 4.14
N SER A 30 -12.43 25.38 5.11
CA SER A 30 -12.72 24.14 5.85
C SER A 30 -12.38 24.33 7.32
N GLU A 31 -13.35 24.09 8.20
CA GLU A 31 -13.16 24.06 9.65
C GLU A 31 -12.49 22.77 10.13
N VAL A 32 -12.20 21.83 9.21
CA VAL A 32 -11.54 20.56 9.51
C VAL A 32 -10.08 20.83 9.89
N GLN A 33 -9.86 21.27 11.13
CA GLN A 33 -8.55 21.25 11.75
C GLN A 33 -8.20 19.81 12.11
N LYS A 34 -6.95 19.39 11.85
CA LYS A 34 -6.46 18.08 12.26
C LYS A 34 -6.43 18.05 13.80
N LYS A 35 -7.44 17.44 14.42
CA LYS A 35 -7.57 17.38 15.88
C LYS A 35 -6.51 16.47 16.49
N ASP A 36 -6.13 16.76 17.73
CA ASP A 36 -5.21 15.93 18.51
C ASP A 36 -6.01 15.07 19.50
N ALA A 37 -6.59 13.94 19.05
CA ALA A 37 -7.22 12.99 19.94
C ALA A 37 -6.21 12.06 20.64
N PRO A 38 -6.38 11.81 21.96
CA PRO A 38 -5.58 10.82 22.67
C PRO A 38 -5.99 9.37 22.33
N CYS A 39 -7.25 9.14 21.99
CA CYS A 39 -7.84 7.82 21.74
C CYS A 39 -8.56 7.80 20.38
N PHE A 40 -8.31 6.76 19.60
CA PHE A 40 -8.93 6.54 18.29
C PHE A 40 -10.00 5.45 18.31
N PHE A 41 -9.84 4.44 19.17
CA PHE A 41 -10.82 3.38 19.36
C PHE A 41 -10.77 2.84 20.78
N TRP A 42 -11.95 2.52 21.33
CA TRP A 42 -12.10 1.76 22.57
C TRP A 42 -13.31 0.85 22.48
N GLY A 43 -13.12 -0.44 22.73
CA GLY A 43 -14.23 -1.39 22.65
C GLY A 43 -13.84 -2.83 22.94
N ARG A 44 -14.86 -3.66 23.11
CA ARG A 44 -14.73 -5.11 23.24
C ARG A 44 -14.73 -5.76 21.86
N LEU A 45 -13.88 -6.76 21.65
CA LEU A 45 -13.89 -7.56 20.41
C LEU A 45 -15.02 -8.60 20.46
N THR A 46 -15.73 -8.80 19.34
CA THR A 46 -16.82 -9.79 19.28
C THR A 46 -16.31 -11.21 19.09
N ASP A 47 -15.23 -11.40 18.31
CA ASP A 47 -14.46 -12.65 18.26
C ASP A 47 -12.98 -12.40 18.64
N PRO A 48 -12.67 -12.35 19.94
CA PRO A 48 -11.31 -12.15 20.42
C PRO A 48 -10.34 -13.24 19.98
N TYR A 49 -10.81 -14.49 19.88
CA TYR A 49 -9.96 -15.62 19.55
C TYR A 49 -9.48 -15.56 18.10
N ILE A 50 -10.38 -15.38 17.13
CA ILE A 50 -10.01 -15.26 15.72
C ILE A 50 -9.17 -14.00 15.51
N THR A 51 -9.55 -12.88 16.12
CA THR A 51 -8.76 -11.64 16.07
C THR A 51 -7.34 -11.88 16.55
N ALA A 52 -7.16 -12.55 17.69
CA ALA A 52 -5.85 -12.85 18.23
C ALA A 52 -5.02 -13.76 17.33
N ARG A 53 -5.63 -14.79 16.71
CA ARG A 53 -4.91 -15.65 15.74
C ARG A 53 -4.47 -14.86 14.51
N CYS A 54 -5.32 -13.97 14.00
CA CYS A 54 -4.96 -13.08 12.88
C CYS A 54 -3.80 -12.15 13.23
N LEU A 55 -3.82 -11.55 14.42
CA LEU A 55 -2.76 -10.65 14.90
C LEU A 55 -1.45 -11.38 15.19
N VAL A 56 -1.49 -12.61 15.71
CA VAL A 56 -0.30 -13.45 15.86
C VAL A 56 0.29 -13.80 14.49
N THR A 57 -0.56 -14.17 13.52
CA THR A 57 -0.11 -14.42 12.14
C THR A 57 0.49 -13.17 11.50
N LEU A 58 -0.12 -11.99 11.69
CA LEU A 58 0.43 -10.70 11.26
C LEU A 58 1.83 -10.48 11.85
N SER A 59 2.00 -10.71 13.15
CA SER A 59 3.31 -10.62 13.80
C SER A 59 4.33 -11.61 13.22
N ASN A 60 3.92 -12.84 12.91
CA ASN A 60 4.78 -13.82 12.26
C ASN A 60 5.21 -13.36 10.86
N VAL A 61 4.33 -12.69 10.10
CA VAL A 61 4.69 -12.04 8.83
C VAL A 61 5.76 -10.98 9.08
N VAL A 62 5.56 -10.08 10.05
CA VAL A 62 6.51 -9.00 10.38
C VAL A 62 7.88 -9.54 10.77
N GLN A 63 7.92 -10.62 11.55
CA GLN A 63 9.15 -11.29 11.98
C GLN A 63 9.82 -12.14 10.89
N SER A 64 9.12 -12.42 9.78
CA SER A 64 9.65 -13.24 8.70
C SER A 64 10.63 -12.49 7.80
N SER A 65 11.58 -13.22 7.22
CA SER A 65 12.44 -12.75 6.16
C SER A 65 12.73 -13.87 5.17
N PHE A 66 12.71 -13.55 3.87
CA PHE A 66 12.82 -14.54 2.79
C PHE A 66 14.05 -14.36 1.90
N ASN A 67 14.85 -13.31 2.14
CA ASN A 67 16.06 -13.02 1.37
C ASN A 67 17.26 -12.59 2.24
N LEU A 68 17.09 -12.39 3.56
CA LEU A 68 18.17 -11.95 4.45
C LEU A 68 18.65 -13.09 5.34
N SER A 69 19.91 -13.00 5.77
CA SER A 69 20.48 -13.95 6.72
C SER A 69 19.88 -13.75 8.13
N PRO A 70 19.79 -14.80 8.97
CA PRO A 70 19.19 -14.72 10.30
C PRO A 70 19.81 -13.66 11.23
N PHE A 71 21.03 -13.21 10.95
CA PHE A 71 21.78 -12.27 11.78
C PHE A 71 21.24 -10.82 11.75
N GLN A 72 20.36 -10.48 10.79
CA GLN A 72 19.79 -9.13 10.63
C GLN A 72 18.35 -8.97 11.18
N LEU A 73 17.80 -10.01 11.83
CA LEU A 73 16.40 -10.07 12.28
C LEU A 73 16.06 -9.19 13.51
N ALA A 74 17.04 -8.52 14.11
CA ALA A 74 16.89 -7.89 15.42
C ALA A 74 16.39 -6.44 15.42
N LEU A 75 16.14 -5.83 14.25
CA LEU A 75 15.57 -4.48 14.22
C LEU A 75 14.38 -4.42 13.26
N LEU A 76 13.28 -3.88 13.78
CA LEU A 76 11.99 -3.58 13.14
C LEU A 76 10.92 -4.65 13.37
N LYS A 77 10.10 -4.37 14.38
CA LYS A 77 8.85 -5.04 14.68
C LYS A 77 7.82 -3.95 14.87
N ASP A 78 6.84 -3.90 13.99
CA ASP A 78 5.76 -2.93 14.03
C ASP A 78 4.51 -3.57 13.44
N PRO A 79 3.31 -3.33 13.95
CA PRO A 79 2.27 -3.01 12.98
C PRO A 79 1.92 -1.52 12.98
N ILE A 80 1.48 -1.04 11.83
CA ILE A 80 0.72 0.20 11.70
C ILE A 80 -0.72 -0.13 12.07
N VAL A 81 -1.31 0.63 12.97
CA VAL A 81 -2.71 0.48 13.40
C VAL A 81 -3.48 1.72 13.03
N THR A 82 -4.46 1.57 12.14
CA THR A 82 -5.37 2.64 11.72
C THR A 82 -6.76 2.33 12.24
N ALA A 83 -7.33 3.23 13.03
CA ALA A 83 -8.70 3.16 13.51
C ALA A 83 -9.48 4.32 12.89
N GLY A 84 -10.62 4.03 12.28
CA GLY A 84 -11.44 5.05 11.61
C GLY A 84 -12.38 4.41 10.60
N ASN A 85 -13.44 5.13 10.24
CA ASN A 85 -14.48 4.68 9.30
C ASN A 85 -15.02 3.30 9.71
N GLU A 86 -15.29 3.15 11.02
CA GLU A 86 -15.85 1.93 11.64
C GLU A 86 -15.01 0.66 11.43
N LYS A 87 -13.71 0.82 11.13
CA LYS A 87 -12.77 -0.27 10.91
C LYS A 87 -11.51 -0.08 11.75
N ILE A 88 -10.97 -1.19 12.24
CA ILE A 88 -9.64 -1.23 12.87
C ILE A 88 -8.73 -2.06 11.97
N ARG A 89 -7.68 -1.45 11.47
CA ARG A 89 -6.76 -2.05 10.50
C ARG A 89 -5.37 -2.17 11.09
N PHE A 90 -4.83 -3.38 11.12
CA PHE A 90 -3.46 -3.66 11.52
C PHE A 90 -2.67 -4.08 10.29
N GLU A 91 -1.60 -3.38 9.97
CA GLU A 91 -0.82 -3.59 8.76
C GLU A 91 0.65 -3.83 9.09
N GLY A 92 1.28 -4.74 8.35
CA GLY A 92 2.69 -5.04 8.53
C GLY A 92 3.34 -5.60 7.27
N PHE A 93 4.66 -5.45 7.19
CA PHE A 93 5.47 -6.10 6.15
C PHE A 93 6.45 -7.08 6.77
N SER A 94 6.76 -8.15 6.03
CA SER A 94 7.96 -8.92 6.33
C SER A 94 9.21 -8.04 6.28
N HIS A 95 10.28 -8.45 6.95
CA HIS A 95 11.47 -7.63 7.07
C HIS A 95 12.08 -7.27 5.70
N CYS A 96 11.97 -8.19 4.73
CA CYS A 96 12.36 -8.02 3.34
C CYS A 96 11.36 -7.27 2.45
N CYS A 97 10.22 -6.85 3.01
CA CYS A 97 9.09 -6.19 2.35
C CYS A 97 8.48 -7.00 1.20
N SER A 98 8.72 -8.31 1.11
CA SER A 98 8.19 -9.17 0.04
C SER A 98 6.82 -9.78 0.37
N VAL A 99 6.38 -9.61 1.62
CA VAL A 99 5.05 -9.98 2.10
C VAL A 99 4.49 -8.77 2.82
N TYR A 100 3.28 -8.38 2.46
CA TYR A 100 2.45 -7.43 3.19
C TYR A 100 1.29 -8.22 3.79
N ALA A 101 0.89 -7.90 5.02
CA ALA A 101 -0.29 -8.48 5.63
C ALA A 101 -1.11 -7.40 6.33
N ARG A 102 -2.43 -7.61 6.35
CA ARG A 102 -3.40 -6.72 6.98
C ARG A 102 -4.48 -7.52 7.69
N VAL A 103 -4.84 -7.10 8.90
CA VAL A 103 -6.03 -7.56 9.61
C VAL A 103 -7.03 -6.40 9.62
N ASP A 104 -8.20 -6.61 9.05
CA ASP A 104 -9.33 -5.68 9.14
C ASP A 104 -10.36 -6.23 10.13
N VAL A 105 -10.60 -5.50 11.22
CA VAL A 105 -11.78 -5.67 12.07
C VAL A 105 -12.88 -4.80 11.49
N LEU A 106 -13.92 -5.42 10.95
CA LEU A 106 -15.03 -4.78 10.23
C LEU A 106 -16.13 -4.35 11.22
N PRO A 107 -17.13 -3.55 10.78
CA PRO A 107 -18.34 -3.32 11.56
C PRO A 107 -18.96 -4.64 12.04
N GLY A 108 -19.30 -4.72 13.32
CA GLY A 108 -19.75 -5.96 13.98
C GLY A 108 -18.62 -6.88 14.49
N GLY A 109 -17.35 -6.56 14.21
CA GLY A 109 -16.16 -7.21 14.78
C GLY A 109 -15.81 -6.71 16.19
N TYR A 110 -16.54 -5.71 16.67
CA TYR A 110 -16.36 -5.05 17.96
C TYR A 110 -17.69 -4.51 18.49
N ASP A 111 -17.67 -4.17 19.78
CA ASP A 111 -18.69 -3.45 20.54
C ASP A 111 -17.98 -2.30 21.27
N GLY A 112 -18.08 -1.09 20.72
CA GLY A 112 -17.32 0.07 21.15
C GLY A 112 -17.39 1.22 20.16
N GLU A 113 -16.56 2.22 20.37
CA GLU A 113 -16.67 3.53 19.72
C GLU A 113 -15.35 3.98 19.09
N PHE A 114 -15.46 4.88 18.11
CA PHE A 114 -14.35 5.58 17.49
C PHE A 114 -14.42 7.08 17.83
N PRO A 115 -13.83 7.54 18.94
CA PRO A 115 -13.86 8.94 19.32
C PRO A 115 -13.25 9.86 18.26
N GLU A 116 -12.20 9.39 17.58
CA GLU A 116 -11.61 10.05 16.43
C GLU A 116 -10.90 9.02 15.55
N SER A 117 -10.72 9.33 14.26
CA SER A 117 -9.88 8.51 13.40
C SER A 117 -8.40 8.80 13.60
N GLY A 118 -7.54 7.80 13.44
CA GLY A 118 -6.12 7.98 13.68
C GLY A 118 -5.28 6.79 13.26
N THR A 119 -3.98 7.04 13.14
CA THR A 119 -2.99 6.01 12.87
C THR A 119 -1.88 6.08 13.92
N THR A 120 -1.58 4.94 14.52
CA THR A 120 -0.42 4.74 15.40
C THR A 120 0.43 3.59 14.85
N ASN A 121 1.65 3.44 15.34
CA ASN A 121 2.50 2.32 14.97
C ASN A 121 3.23 1.85 16.23
N VAL A 122 3.12 0.56 16.52
CA VAL A 122 3.53 -0.02 17.80
C VAL A 122 4.30 -1.30 17.53
N ASP A 123 5.19 -1.70 18.43
CA ASP A 123 5.89 -2.99 18.35
C ASP A 123 5.07 -4.08 19.06
N PHE A 124 4.61 -5.11 18.34
CA PHE A 124 4.06 -6.29 19.01
C PHE A 124 5.19 -7.17 19.55
N ASN A 125 5.64 -6.80 20.75
CA ASN A 125 6.72 -7.50 21.46
C ASN A 125 6.25 -8.84 22.07
N GLN A 126 7.18 -9.56 22.71
CA GLN A 126 6.89 -10.88 23.28
C GLN A 126 5.72 -10.89 24.29
N PRO A 127 5.63 -9.97 25.27
CA PRO A 127 4.43 -9.79 26.10
C PRO A 127 3.11 -9.73 25.33
N MET A 128 3.00 -8.87 24.31
CA MET A 128 1.78 -8.77 23.49
C MET A 128 1.49 -10.07 22.75
N ILE A 129 2.50 -10.70 22.13
CA ILE A 129 2.32 -11.97 21.41
C ILE A 129 1.89 -13.10 22.34
N SER A 130 2.46 -13.18 23.54
CA SER A 130 2.06 -14.14 24.57
C SER A 130 0.61 -13.90 25.02
N ALA A 131 0.23 -12.63 25.23
CA ALA A 131 -1.13 -12.26 25.60
C ALA A 131 -2.13 -12.66 24.51
N LEU A 132 -1.88 -12.33 23.25
CA LEU A 132 -2.70 -12.73 22.11
C LEU A 132 -2.78 -14.26 21.98
N SER A 133 -1.65 -14.95 22.08
CA SER A 133 -1.60 -16.42 21.94
C SER A 133 -2.37 -17.16 23.03
N SER A 134 -2.47 -16.56 24.22
CA SER A 134 -3.19 -17.09 25.38
C SER A 134 -4.71 -16.92 25.31
N ILE A 135 -5.22 -16.10 24.39
CA ILE A 135 -6.66 -15.83 24.30
C ILE A 135 -7.42 -17.11 23.95
N SER A 136 -8.42 -17.43 24.76
CA SER A 136 -9.34 -18.56 24.54
C SER A 136 -10.62 -18.13 23.81
N ARG A 137 -11.42 -19.09 23.32
CA ARG A 137 -12.64 -18.84 22.52
C ARG A 137 -13.75 -18.10 23.28
N GLN A 138 -13.77 -18.16 24.60
CA GLN A 138 -14.84 -17.59 25.43
C GLN A 138 -14.38 -16.36 26.23
N GLU A 139 -13.12 -15.97 26.07
CA GLU A 139 -12.52 -14.88 26.84
C GLU A 139 -12.98 -13.53 26.30
N ARG A 140 -13.32 -12.60 27.20
CA ARG A 140 -13.66 -11.23 26.80
C ARG A 140 -12.40 -10.38 26.76
N VAL A 141 -12.26 -9.62 25.67
CA VAL A 141 -11.09 -8.80 25.43
C VAL A 141 -11.51 -7.41 25.00
N VAL A 142 -10.96 -6.41 25.68
CA VAL A 142 -11.07 -5.00 25.35
C VAL A 142 -9.80 -4.57 24.63
N LEU A 143 -9.98 -3.82 23.54
CA LEU A 143 -8.93 -3.23 22.75
C LEU A 143 -9.03 -1.70 22.82
N SER A 144 -7.89 -1.04 23.01
CA SER A 144 -7.71 0.41 22.81
C SER A 144 -6.71 0.65 21.69
N VAL A 145 -7.00 1.62 20.86
CA VAL A 145 -6.03 2.22 19.94
C VAL A 145 -5.98 3.71 20.23
N GLY A 146 -4.81 4.21 20.61
CA GLY A 146 -4.60 5.63 20.87
C GLY A 146 -3.42 6.19 20.10
N LYS A 147 -3.22 7.51 20.21
CA LYS A 147 -2.14 8.22 19.50
C LYS A 147 -0.74 7.73 19.91
N LYS A 148 -0.57 7.29 21.16
CA LYS A 148 0.72 6.90 21.75
C LYS A 148 0.84 5.42 22.07
N GLU A 149 -0.25 4.67 22.04
CA GLU A 149 -0.24 3.26 22.46
C GLU A 149 -1.39 2.46 21.85
N VAL A 150 -1.23 1.14 21.86
CA VAL A 150 -2.28 0.14 21.64
C VAL A 150 -2.29 -0.74 22.87
N ALA A 151 -3.47 -1.00 23.44
CA ALA A 151 -3.56 -1.89 24.59
C ALA A 151 -4.65 -2.94 24.46
N LEU A 152 -4.34 -4.10 25.02
CA LEU A 152 -5.17 -5.27 25.07
C LEU A 152 -5.43 -5.61 26.54
N GLN A 153 -6.69 -5.71 26.93
CA GLN A 153 -7.09 -6.08 28.28
C GLN A 153 -8.02 -7.28 28.24
N LYS A 154 -7.60 -8.35 28.90
CA LYS A 154 -8.39 -9.57 29.05
C LYS A 154 -9.15 -9.52 30.37
N GLU A 155 -10.38 -9.99 30.39
CA GLU A 155 -11.19 -10.05 31.62
C GLU A 155 -10.50 -10.93 32.68
N GLY A 156 -10.36 -10.43 33.91
CA GLY A 156 -9.68 -11.15 35.01
C GLY A 156 -8.16 -11.27 34.89
N SER A 157 -7.53 -10.66 33.88
CA SER A 157 -6.08 -10.64 33.67
C SER A 157 -5.57 -9.19 33.59
N GLY A 158 -4.24 -9.02 33.56
CA GLY A 158 -3.62 -7.70 33.41
C GLY A 158 -3.81 -7.07 32.02
N LYS A 159 -3.66 -5.74 31.96
CA LYS A 159 -3.59 -4.95 30.73
C LYS A 159 -2.18 -5.05 30.13
N VAL A 160 -2.07 -5.36 28.84
CA VAL A 160 -0.82 -5.32 28.08
C VAL A 160 -0.85 -4.11 27.14
N VAL A 161 0.23 -3.33 27.14
CA VAL A 161 0.31 -2.05 26.42
C VAL A 161 1.54 -2.02 25.54
N GLU A 162 1.34 -1.75 24.26
CA GLU A 162 2.42 -1.45 23.32
C GLU A 162 2.48 0.03 23.02
N ARG A 163 3.69 0.59 23.12
CA ARG A 163 3.92 2.02 22.92
C ARG A 163 4.25 2.32 21.48
N LYS A 164 3.95 3.56 21.09
CA LYS A 164 4.31 4.08 19.79
C LYS A 164 5.81 4.11 19.60
N VAL A 165 6.26 3.59 18.47
CA VAL A 165 7.67 3.58 18.06
C VAL A 165 7.82 4.33 16.73
N PRO A 166 9.03 4.50 16.16
CA PRO A 166 9.19 5.12 14.85
C PRO A 166 8.87 4.17 13.69
N LEU A 167 8.14 4.64 12.67
CA LEU A 167 7.84 3.84 11.48
C LEU A 167 9.07 3.74 10.54
N PRO A 168 9.44 2.54 10.05
CA PRO A 168 10.59 2.40 9.17
C PRO A 168 10.36 2.98 7.78
N VAL A 169 11.35 3.71 7.26
CA VAL A 169 11.32 4.31 5.91
C VAL A 169 11.05 3.25 4.82
N LYS A 170 11.61 2.04 4.97
CA LYS A 170 11.40 0.95 4.01
C LYS A 170 9.93 0.52 3.89
N TRP A 171 9.16 0.61 4.97
CA TRP A 171 7.73 0.29 4.96
C TRP A 171 6.94 1.37 4.26
N ILE A 172 7.30 2.65 4.44
CA ILE A 172 6.65 3.75 3.71
C ILE A 172 6.77 3.53 2.20
N LYS A 173 7.96 3.13 1.71
CA LYS A 173 8.13 2.74 0.28
C LYS A 173 7.26 1.54 -0.10
N GLY A 174 7.19 0.53 0.77
CA GLY A 174 6.36 -0.67 0.57
C GLY A 174 4.87 -0.37 0.48
N LEU A 175 4.37 0.56 1.30
CA LEU A 175 2.96 0.96 1.34
C LEU A 175 2.49 1.50 -0.01
N THR A 176 3.33 2.29 -0.70
CA THR A 176 3.05 2.81 -2.04
C THR A 176 2.81 1.68 -3.03
N THR A 177 3.81 0.82 -3.21
CA THR A 177 3.80 -0.20 -4.26
C THR A 177 2.70 -1.24 -4.04
N VAL A 178 2.52 -1.71 -2.80
CA VAL A 178 1.50 -2.74 -2.54
C VAL A 178 0.09 -2.19 -2.78
N GLN A 179 -0.16 -0.91 -2.46
CA GLN A 179 -1.46 -0.29 -2.72
C GLN A 179 -1.75 -0.15 -4.21
N LEU A 180 -0.75 0.26 -5.01
CA LEU A 180 -0.93 0.36 -6.47
C LEU A 180 -1.24 -1.00 -7.08
N TYR A 181 -0.54 -2.06 -6.64
CA TYR A 181 -0.83 -3.40 -7.12
C TYR A 181 -2.20 -3.92 -6.65
N MET A 182 -2.61 -3.61 -5.41
CA MET A 182 -3.93 -3.98 -4.92
C MET A 182 -5.05 -3.23 -5.65
N ALA A 183 -4.82 -1.96 -6.01
CA ALA A 183 -5.78 -1.14 -6.75
C ALA A 183 -6.06 -1.67 -8.17
N ALA A 184 -5.05 -2.27 -8.81
CA ALA A 184 -5.17 -2.88 -10.14
C ALA A 184 -5.56 -4.37 -10.10
N ALA A 185 -5.59 -5.02 -8.93
CA ALA A 185 -5.84 -6.45 -8.83
C ALA A 185 -7.34 -6.77 -8.97
N GLU A 186 -7.64 -7.86 -9.67
CA GLU A 186 -9.02 -8.34 -9.86
C GLU A 186 -9.22 -9.69 -9.19
N GLN A 187 -10.47 -10.04 -8.85
CA GLN A 187 -10.76 -11.32 -8.21
C GLN A 187 -10.58 -12.49 -9.20
N GLY A 188 -9.57 -13.32 -8.98
CA GLY A 188 -9.28 -14.49 -9.82
C GLY A 188 -10.00 -15.76 -9.35
N PHE A 189 -9.86 -16.13 -8.07
CA PHE A 189 -10.48 -17.34 -7.52
C PHE A 189 -11.12 -17.11 -6.16
N THR A 190 -12.14 -17.92 -5.86
CA THR A 190 -12.71 -18.10 -4.52
C THR A 190 -12.69 -19.58 -4.17
N PHE A 191 -12.22 -19.89 -2.97
CA PHE A 191 -12.11 -21.25 -2.44
C PHE A 191 -12.83 -21.35 -1.10
N ASN A 192 -13.59 -22.43 -0.93
CA ASN A 192 -14.08 -22.79 0.40
C ASN A 192 -12.92 -23.31 1.28
N ARG A 193 -13.19 -23.50 2.57
CA ARG A 193 -12.23 -24.02 3.55
C ARG A 193 -11.51 -25.30 3.09
N MET A 194 -12.25 -26.28 2.57
CA MET A 194 -11.65 -27.57 2.15
C MET A 194 -10.70 -27.40 0.97
N GLN A 195 -11.11 -26.62 -0.04
CA GLN A 195 -10.28 -26.31 -1.21
C GLN A 195 -9.04 -25.51 -0.81
N ALA A 196 -9.17 -24.55 0.10
CA ALA A 196 -8.04 -23.77 0.60
C ALA A 196 -7.01 -24.66 1.33
N LEU A 197 -7.47 -25.57 2.20
CA LEU A 197 -6.60 -26.55 2.87
C LEU A 197 -5.89 -27.45 1.86
N GLN A 198 -6.60 -27.97 0.85
CA GLN A 198 -6.01 -28.79 -0.22
C GLN A 198 -4.98 -28.03 -1.05
N LEU A 199 -5.25 -26.76 -1.36
CA LEU A 199 -4.31 -25.90 -2.09
C LEU A 199 -3.01 -25.73 -1.30
N PHE A 200 -3.09 -25.44 0.00
CA PHE A 200 -1.91 -25.21 0.83
C PHE A 200 -1.09 -26.49 1.05
N GLN A 201 -1.75 -27.65 1.14
CA GLN A 201 -1.06 -28.94 1.13
C GLN A 201 -0.26 -29.20 -0.16
N SER A 202 -0.63 -28.56 -1.27
CA SER A 202 0.12 -28.66 -2.53
C SER A 202 1.34 -27.73 -2.61
N ILE A 203 1.57 -26.86 -1.60
CA ILE A 203 2.75 -26.00 -1.58
C ILE A 203 4.00 -26.88 -1.43
N PRO A 204 4.99 -26.75 -2.34
CA PRO A 204 6.21 -27.54 -2.28
C PRO A 204 6.94 -27.39 -0.94
N THR A 205 7.68 -28.43 -0.56
CA THR A 205 8.57 -28.39 0.60
C THR A 205 9.81 -27.53 0.29
N GLY A 206 10.42 -26.96 1.32
CA GLY A 206 11.60 -26.10 1.17
C GLY A 206 11.31 -24.70 0.63
N LYS A 207 12.34 -24.09 0.02
CA LYS A 207 12.33 -22.72 -0.52
C LYS A 207 12.45 -22.75 -2.05
N PRO A 208 11.34 -22.99 -2.79
CA PRO A 208 11.38 -23.02 -4.24
C PRO A 208 11.88 -21.70 -4.81
N LYS A 209 12.79 -21.78 -5.79
CA LYS A 209 13.31 -20.63 -6.54
C LYS A 209 12.48 -20.29 -7.77
N ALA A 210 11.80 -21.28 -8.34
CA ALA A 210 10.95 -21.11 -9.52
C ALA A 210 9.57 -20.55 -9.14
N ASP A 211 8.96 -19.87 -10.11
CA ASP A 211 7.54 -19.49 -10.04
C ASP A 211 6.67 -20.75 -10.07
N PHE A 212 5.58 -20.71 -9.30
CA PHE A 212 4.51 -21.70 -9.35
C PHE A 212 3.24 -21.05 -9.88
N TYR A 213 2.35 -21.84 -10.46
CA TYR A 213 1.11 -21.37 -11.06
C TYR A 213 -0.05 -22.01 -10.32
N LEU A 214 -0.92 -21.19 -9.72
CA LEU A 214 -2.20 -21.64 -9.19
C LEU A 214 -3.09 -22.01 -10.37
N VAL A 215 -3.51 -23.28 -10.41
CA VAL A 215 -4.37 -23.84 -11.46
C VAL A 215 -5.48 -24.69 -10.84
N MET A 216 -6.56 -24.87 -11.61
CA MET A 216 -7.64 -25.79 -11.29
C MET A 216 -7.49 -27.08 -12.10
N ARG A 217 -7.45 -28.23 -11.43
CA ARG A 217 -7.55 -29.55 -12.06
C ARG A 217 -8.90 -30.16 -11.69
N GLY A 218 -9.88 -30.00 -12.58
CA GLY A 218 -11.29 -30.21 -12.22
C GLY A 218 -11.71 -29.21 -11.14
N SER A 219 -12.24 -29.70 -10.02
CA SER A 219 -12.62 -28.88 -8.87
C SER A 219 -11.50 -28.66 -7.84
N LYS A 220 -10.32 -29.24 -8.06
CA LYS A 220 -9.21 -29.21 -7.10
C LYS A 220 -8.19 -28.13 -7.44
N PRO A 221 -7.95 -27.14 -6.55
CA PRO A 221 -6.87 -26.18 -6.72
C PRO A 221 -5.51 -26.81 -6.37
N LEU A 222 -4.47 -26.44 -7.12
CA LEU A 222 -3.08 -26.86 -6.83
C LEU A 222 -2.05 -25.87 -7.39
N PHE A 223 -0.84 -25.89 -6.82
CA PHE A 223 0.32 -25.19 -7.35
C PHE A 223 1.10 -26.08 -8.34
N SER A 224 1.19 -25.64 -9.59
CA SER A 224 1.93 -26.32 -10.66
C SER A 224 3.25 -25.58 -10.95
N PRO A 225 4.39 -26.28 -11.15
CA PRO A 225 5.62 -25.64 -11.63
C PRO A 225 5.56 -25.30 -13.13
N ILE A 226 4.55 -25.79 -13.85
CA ILE A 226 4.37 -25.58 -15.30
C ILE A 226 3.36 -24.45 -15.52
N LYS A 227 3.74 -23.48 -16.35
CA LYS A 227 2.87 -22.38 -16.78
C LYS A 227 1.65 -22.93 -17.52
N ALA A 228 0.47 -22.50 -17.10
CA ALA A 228 -0.79 -22.79 -17.78
C ALA A 228 -1.40 -21.49 -18.32
N ALA A 229 -2.21 -21.57 -19.37
CA ALA A 229 -2.83 -20.40 -20.01
C ALA A 229 -3.63 -19.53 -19.01
N ASN A 230 -4.37 -20.17 -18.10
CA ASN A 230 -5.18 -19.50 -17.06
C ASN A 230 -4.55 -19.63 -15.66
N GLY A 231 -3.24 -19.90 -15.59
CA GLY A 231 -2.55 -20.09 -14.32
C GLY A 231 -2.13 -18.75 -13.71
N ILE A 232 -2.50 -18.52 -12.44
CA ILE A 232 -2.03 -17.34 -11.71
C ILE A 232 -0.61 -17.59 -11.23
N CYS A 233 0.35 -16.79 -11.67
CA CYS A 233 1.74 -16.91 -11.25
C CYS A 233 1.91 -16.43 -9.80
N VAL A 234 2.50 -17.29 -8.98
CA VAL A 234 2.79 -17.09 -7.56
C VAL A 234 4.26 -17.39 -7.34
N GLY A 235 5.08 -16.34 -7.43
CA GLY A 235 6.49 -16.45 -7.10
C GLY A 235 6.68 -16.64 -5.60
N GLY A 236 7.68 -17.43 -5.20
CA GLY A 236 7.97 -17.68 -3.78
C GLY A 236 6.80 -18.25 -2.98
N VAL A 237 6.04 -19.19 -3.57
CA VAL A 237 4.79 -19.77 -3.03
C VAL A 237 4.88 -20.27 -1.58
N HIS A 238 6.05 -20.70 -1.12
CA HIS A 238 6.27 -21.12 0.27
C HIS A 238 5.96 -20.04 1.31
N ARG A 239 5.99 -18.75 0.93
CA ARG A 239 5.60 -17.62 1.80
C ARG A 239 4.14 -17.69 2.24
N LEU A 240 3.27 -18.32 1.45
CA LEU A 240 1.86 -18.52 1.81
C LEU A 240 1.70 -19.30 3.12
N LYS A 241 2.66 -20.18 3.47
CA LYS A 241 2.60 -20.97 4.71
C LYS A 241 2.49 -20.12 5.98
N LEU A 242 2.85 -18.84 5.93
CA LEU A 242 2.63 -17.90 7.03
C LEU A 242 1.16 -17.82 7.46
N MET A 243 0.20 -17.90 6.53
CA MET A 243 -1.24 -17.84 6.84
C MET A 243 -1.90 -19.22 7.02
N GLU A 244 -1.17 -20.32 6.82
CA GLU A 244 -1.69 -21.69 6.92
C GLU A 244 -2.42 -21.97 8.25
N PRO A 245 -1.96 -21.49 9.42
CA PRO A 245 -2.67 -21.70 10.69
C PRO A 245 -4.07 -21.10 10.76
N LEU A 246 -4.41 -20.15 9.88
CA LEU A 246 -5.72 -19.49 9.86
C LEU A 246 -6.74 -20.24 9.01
N LEU A 247 -6.32 -21.09 8.08
CA LEU A 247 -7.21 -21.77 7.13
C LEU A 247 -8.33 -22.58 7.80
N PRO A 248 -8.08 -23.33 8.90
CA PRO A 248 -9.15 -24.09 9.55
C PRO A 248 -10.24 -23.21 10.17
N LEU A 249 -9.95 -21.94 10.43
CA LEU A 249 -10.86 -20.97 11.03
C LEU A 249 -11.63 -20.17 9.98
N ALA A 250 -11.11 -20.09 8.74
CA ALA A 250 -11.67 -19.25 7.69
C ALA A 250 -12.96 -19.84 7.10
N ASP A 251 -13.87 -18.96 6.69
CA ASP A 251 -15.08 -19.32 5.94
C ASP A 251 -14.74 -19.57 4.47
N GLN A 252 -13.92 -18.69 3.90
CA GLN A 252 -13.46 -18.73 2.51
C GLN A 252 -12.11 -18.06 2.33
N LEU A 253 -11.44 -18.39 1.23
CA LEU A 253 -10.21 -17.76 0.73
C LEU A 253 -10.49 -17.17 -0.66
N LYS A 254 -10.14 -15.91 -0.88
CA LYS A 254 -10.14 -15.28 -2.21
C LYS A 254 -8.74 -14.91 -2.67
N VAL A 255 -8.52 -14.96 -3.98
CA VAL A 255 -7.23 -14.69 -4.62
C VAL A 255 -7.38 -13.60 -5.66
N PHE A 256 -6.52 -12.58 -5.58
CA PHE A 256 -6.53 -11.39 -6.43
C PHE A 256 -5.16 -11.22 -7.10
N PRO A 257 -4.97 -11.73 -8.33
CA PRO A 257 -3.76 -11.48 -9.09
C PRO A 257 -3.71 -10.03 -9.60
N HIS A 258 -2.52 -9.44 -9.58
CA HIS A 258 -2.23 -8.27 -10.40
C HIS A 258 -2.25 -8.66 -11.89
N PRO A 259 -2.73 -7.82 -12.82
CA PRO A 259 -2.79 -8.12 -14.26
C PRO A 259 -1.45 -8.61 -14.84
N ASP A 260 -0.35 -7.94 -14.50
CA ASP A 260 1.01 -8.33 -14.94
C ASP A 260 1.66 -9.44 -14.10
N MET A 261 0.91 -10.07 -13.19
CA MET A 261 1.37 -11.14 -12.30
C MET A 261 2.59 -10.77 -11.44
N GLN A 262 2.79 -9.47 -11.18
CA GLN A 262 3.88 -8.95 -10.34
C GLN A 262 3.57 -9.07 -8.84
N SER A 263 2.31 -9.25 -8.49
CA SER A 263 1.85 -9.47 -7.13
C SER A 263 0.59 -10.34 -7.11
N THR A 264 0.37 -11.03 -5.99
CA THR A 264 -0.88 -11.74 -5.72
C THR A 264 -1.33 -11.44 -4.29
N THR A 265 -2.60 -11.10 -4.12
CA THR A 265 -3.23 -10.84 -2.83
C THR A 265 -4.19 -11.97 -2.48
N TRP A 266 -4.18 -12.36 -1.21
CA TRP A 266 -4.89 -13.52 -0.68
C TRP A 266 -5.69 -13.06 0.55
N GLN A 267 -7.01 -13.22 0.54
CA GLN A 267 -7.88 -12.77 1.63
C GLN A 267 -8.63 -13.93 2.26
N LEU A 268 -8.46 -14.13 3.57
CA LEU A 268 -9.23 -15.05 4.39
C LEU A 268 -10.32 -14.29 5.15
N TYR A 269 -11.53 -14.80 5.11
CA TYR A 269 -12.71 -14.19 5.74
C TYR A 269 -13.19 -15.01 6.93
N PHE A 270 -13.61 -14.34 7.99
CA PHE A 270 -14.07 -14.93 9.26
C PHE A 270 -15.31 -14.17 9.78
N GLY A 271 -16.30 -13.94 8.92
CA GLY A 271 -17.39 -13.00 9.18
C GLY A 271 -16.91 -11.54 9.21
N ASN A 272 -16.94 -10.90 10.38
CA ASN A 272 -16.60 -9.47 10.56
C ASN A 272 -15.10 -9.21 10.68
N LEU A 273 -14.27 -10.14 10.21
CA LEU A 273 -12.82 -10.09 10.24
C LEU A 273 -12.28 -10.54 8.87
N CYS A 274 -11.30 -9.82 8.36
CA CYS A 274 -10.58 -10.18 7.14
C CYS A 274 -9.07 -10.17 7.37
N PHE A 275 -8.40 -11.25 6.99
CA PHE A 275 -6.94 -11.32 6.95
C PHE A 275 -6.49 -11.29 5.49
N SER A 276 -5.81 -10.21 5.09
CA SER A 276 -5.25 -10.04 3.76
C SER A 276 -3.73 -10.27 3.78
N MET A 277 -3.19 -10.95 2.77
CA MET A 277 -1.75 -11.07 2.56
C MET A 277 -1.39 -10.91 1.09
N SER A 278 -0.49 -9.98 0.79
CA SER A 278 0.01 -9.71 -0.56
C SER A 278 1.46 -10.17 -0.69
N LEU A 279 1.76 -10.91 -1.75
CA LEU A 279 3.11 -11.35 -2.11
C LEU A 279 3.61 -10.55 -3.30
N SER A 280 4.83 -10.02 -3.23
CA SER A 280 5.56 -9.62 -4.43
C SER A 280 5.99 -10.87 -5.19
N ARG A 281 6.10 -10.86 -6.52
CA ARG A 281 6.54 -12.04 -7.29
C ARG A 281 7.87 -12.59 -6.78
N ASP A 282 8.88 -11.74 -6.67
CA ASP A 282 10.21 -12.14 -6.18
C ASP A 282 10.32 -12.10 -4.65
N CYS A 283 10.97 -13.10 -4.05
CA CYS A 283 11.28 -13.10 -2.61
C CYS A 283 12.33 -12.05 -2.21
N TRP A 284 13.28 -11.75 -3.11
CA TRP A 284 14.37 -10.81 -2.85
C TRP A 284 14.04 -9.36 -3.24
N ARG A 285 12.97 -9.15 -3.99
CA ARG A 285 12.47 -7.82 -4.37
C ARG A 285 11.07 -7.67 -3.80
N GLY A 286 11.01 -7.07 -2.62
CA GLY A 286 9.76 -6.70 -2.00
C GLY A 286 9.13 -5.44 -2.60
N PHE A 287 8.03 -5.02 -1.99
CA PHE A 287 7.27 -3.82 -2.34
C PHE A 287 8.03 -2.51 -2.12
N SER A 288 9.17 -2.53 -1.42
CA SER A 288 9.96 -1.32 -1.11
C SER A 288 10.76 -0.75 -2.29
N GLY A 289 10.71 -1.38 -3.46
CA GLY A 289 11.31 -0.84 -4.68
C GLY A 289 10.48 0.29 -5.29
N GLU A 290 11.13 1.28 -5.90
CA GLU A 290 10.48 2.49 -6.43
C GLU A 290 9.67 2.23 -7.72
N GLY A 291 9.86 1.10 -8.39
CA GLY A 291 9.47 0.91 -9.80
C GLY A 291 8.00 1.18 -10.13
N ALA A 292 7.08 0.70 -9.30
CA ALA A 292 5.65 0.69 -9.64
C ALA A 292 5.00 2.08 -9.60
N ALA A 293 5.54 3.01 -8.81
CA ALA A 293 4.93 4.33 -8.62
C ALA A 293 5.55 5.41 -9.51
N LEU A 294 6.71 5.16 -10.12
CA LEU A 294 7.50 6.21 -10.76
C LEU A 294 6.78 6.88 -11.92
N GLU A 295 6.06 6.11 -12.75
CA GLU A 295 5.34 6.64 -13.91
C GLU A 295 4.28 7.66 -13.48
N SER A 296 3.45 7.30 -12.49
CA SER A 296 2.42 8.18 -11.94
C SER A 296 2.98 9.39 -11.18
N LEU A 297 4.28 9.46 -10.93
CA LEU A 297 4.95 10.59 -10.25
C LEU A 297 5.69 11.52 -11.23
N ILE A 298 5.71 11.22 -12.53
CA ILE A 298 6.38 12.04 -13.55
C ILE A 298 5.70 13.40 -13.70
N GLU A 299 4.38 13.38 -13.91
CA GLU A 299 3.58 14.58 -14.16
C GLU A 299 3.57 15.50 -12.94
N GLU A 300 3.77 16.80 -13.17
CA GLU A 300 3.70 17.80 -12.11
C GLU A 300 2.26 18.07 -11.71
N VAL A 301 2.01 17.87 -10.42
CA VAL A 301 0.73 18.19 -9.81
C VAL A 301 0.98 19.34 -8.85
N PRO A 302 0.27 20.47 -8.98
CA PRO A 302 0.46 21.60 -8.07
C PRO A 302 0.14 21.20 -6.62
N ASP A 303 0.95 21.69 -5.67
CA ASP A 303 0.88 21.29 -4.25
C ASP A 303 -0.51 21.53 -3.62
N ASN A 304 -1.24 22.57 -4.06
CA ASN A 304 -2.58 22.87 -3.57
C ASN A 304 -3.59 21.76 -3.88
N TRP A 305 -3.46 21.05 -5.00
CA TRP A 305 -4.30 19.90 -5.34
C TRP A 305 -4.01 18.71 -4.43
N ILE A 306 -2.74 18.46 -4.15
CA ILE A 306 -2.33 17.39 -3.22
C ILE A 306 -2.87 17.69 -1.81
N ASP A 307 -2.74 18.94 -1.36
CA ASP A 307 -3.24 19.39 -0.05
C ASP A 307 -4.78 19.34 0.03
N ALA A 308 -5.49 19.63 -1.07
CA ALA A 308 -6.94 19.52 -1.15
C ALA A 308 -7.42 18.06 -1.03
N VAL A 309 -6.80 17.13 -1.77
CA VAL A 309 -7.16 15.71 -1.68
C VAL A 309 -6.70 15.09 -0.36
N ASP A 310 -5.59 15.57 0.25
CA ASP A 310 -5.21 15.20 1.62
C ASP A 310 -6.30 15.58 2.63
N LYS A 311 -6.82 16.81 2.57
CA LYS A 311 -7.91 17.28 3.44
C LYS A 311 -9.21 16.50 3.18
N TYR A 312 -9.54 16.27 1.92
CA TYR A 312 -10.69 15.45 1.52
C TYR A 312 -10.58 14.03 2.11
N SER A 313 -9.41 13.41 1.98
CA SER A 313 -9.13 12.07 2.51
C SER A 313 -9.16 12.05 4.04
N TYR A 314 -8.67 13.09 4.70
CA TYR A 314 -8.71 13.21 6.16
C TYR A 314 -10.15 13.28 6.70
N ALA A 315 -11.04 13.99 5.99
CA ALA A 315 -12.44 14.17 6.37
C ALA A 315 -13.30 12.94 6.06
N ASN A 316 -13.22 12.43 4.82
CA ASN A 316 -14.05 11.30 4.36
C ASN A 316 -13.49 9.94 4.76
N GLN A 317 -12.19 9.87 5.07
CA GLN A 317 -11.43 8.68 5.51
C GLN A 317 -11.31 7.56 4.46
N VAL A 318 -12.25 7.48 3.53
CA VAL A 318 -12.24 6.57 2.40
C VAL A 318 -12.72 7.28 1.14
N PHE A 319 -12.24 6.87 -0.04
CA PHE A 319 -12.71 7.38 -1.32
C PHE A 319 -12.33 6.46 -2.48
N ASN A 320 -13.16 6.42 -3.51
CA ASN A 320 -12.81 5.82 -4.79
C ASN A 320 -12.35 6.95 -5.74
N PRO A 321 -11.17 6.86 -6.39
CA PRO A 321 -10.69 7.92 -7.28
C PRO A 321 -11.63 8.16 -8.45
N ALA A 322 -12.09 7.12 -9.15
CA ALA A 322 -12.99 7.30 -10.28
C ALA A 322 -14.30 8.00 -9.91
N LEU A 323 -14.90 7.66 -8.75
CA LEU A 323 -16.10 8.34 -8.26
C LEU A 323 -15.81 9.80 -7.91
N LEU A 324 -14.72 10.06 -7.17
CA LEU A 324 -14.32 11.42 -6.81
C LEU A 324 -14.02 12.30 -8.04
N ALA A 325 -13.40 11.73 -9.07
CA ALA A 325 -13.16 12.40 -10.34
C ALA A 325 -14.47 12.83 -11.01
N VAL A 326 -15.46 11.94 -11.04
CA VAL A 326 -16.79 12.22 -11.61
C VAL A 326 -17.55 13.27 -10.78
N GLU A 327 -17.56 13.14 -9.45
CA GLU A 327 -18.29 14.04 -8.54
C GLU A 327 -17.74 15.47 -8.57
N GLU A 328 -16.42 15.64 -8.58
CA GLU A 328 -15.78 16.95 -8.57
C GLU A 328 -15.42 17.48 -9.97
N GLY A 329 -15.74 16.74 -11.04
CA GLY A 329 -15.42 17.13 -12.42
C GLY A 329 -13.92 17.20 -12.71
N ILE A 330 -13.12 16.35 -12.06
CA ILE A 330 -11.67 16.28 -12.22
C ILE A 330 -11.34 15.20 -13.26
N GLN A 331 -10.37 15.46 -14.15
CA GLN A 331 -9.87 14.43 -15.06
C GLN A 331 -9.30 13.25 -14.27
N LEU A 332 -9.67 12.02 -14.67
CA LEU A 332 -9.30 10.80 -13.96
C LEU A 332 -7.77 10.66 -13.82
N GLU A 333 -7.04 10.90 -14.91
CA GLU A 333 -5.57 10.83 -14.94
C GLU A 333 -4.93 11.75 -13.88
N LYS A 334 -5.39 13.01 -13.79
CA LYS A 334 -4.93 13.97 -12.79
C LYS A 334 -5.17 13.47 -11.36
N LEU A 335 -6.31 12.85 -11.10
CA LEU A 335 -6.62 12.30 -9.79
C LEU A 335 -5.81 11.04 -9.48
N ASP A 336 -5.48 10.22 -10.47
CA ASP A 336 -4.56 9.09 -10.32
C ASP A 336 -3.15 9.58 -9.95
N HIS A 337 -2.67 10.66 -10.57
CA HIS A 337 -1.39 11.30 -10.19
C HIS A 337 -1.42 11.84 -8.77
N ILE A 338 -2.50 12.52 -8.35
CA ILE A 338 -2.65 13.00 -6.95
C ILE A 338 -2.67 11.81 -5.98
N THR A 339 -3.45 10.77 -6.29
CA THR A 339 -3.60 9.56 -5.46
C THR A 339 -2.26 8.84 -5.33
N ALA A 340 -1.50 8.70 -6.42
CA ALA A 340 -0.17 8.12 -6.42
C ALA A 340 0.80 8.91 -5.52
N ARG A 341 0.73 10.24 -5.49
CA ARG A 341 1.54 11.09 -4.59
C ARG A 341 1.18 10.91 -3.11
N LEU A 342 -0.10 10.82 -2.79
CA LEU A 342 -0.54 10.53 -1.41
C LEU A 342 -0.13 9.11 -0.99
N ALA A 343 -0.28 8.13 -1.88
CA ALA A 343 0.20 6.76 -1.67
C ALA A 343 1.73 6.74 -1.48
N ALA A 344 2.48 7.52 -2.27
CA ALA A 344 3.94 7.66 -2.17
C ALA A 344 4.41 8.20 -0.82
N MET A 345 3.57 8.95 -0.12
CA MET A 345 3.82 9.42 1.25
C MET A 345 3.40 8.41 2.33
N GLY A 346 2.81 7.27 1.94
CA GLY A 346 2.27 6.23 2.81
C GLY A 346 0.85 6.50 3.33
N LEU A 347 0.21 7.57 2.86
CA LEU A 347 -1.06 8.07 3.41
C LEU A 347 -2.28 7.28 2.95
N LEU A 348 -2.18 6.49 1.88
CA LEU A 348 -3.31 5.75 1.33
C LEU A 348 -3.08 4.25 1.40
N GLY A 349 -4.06 3.52 1.92
CA GLY A 349 -4.23 2.07 1.82
C GLY A 349 -5.35 1.73 0.86
N PHE A 350 -5.35 0.55 0.22
CA PHE A 350 -6.42 0.15 -0.70
C PHE A 350 -7.19 -1.05 -0.13
N ASP A 351 -8.52 -0.95 -0.12
CA ASP A 351 -9.41 -2.02 0.30
C ASP A 351 -10.11 -2.58 -0.95
N ILE A 352 -9.66 -3.77 -1.36
CA ILE A 352 -10.06 -4.44 -2.61
C ILE A 352 -11.53 -4.82 -2.59
N ASP A 353 -12.07 -5.25 -1.44
CA ASP A 353 -13.47 -5.67 -1.34
C ASP A 353 -14.43 -4.49 -1.59
N ALA A 354 -14.07 -3.31 -1.08
CA ALA A 354 -14.85 -2.08 -1.24
C ALA A 354 -14.41 -1.22 -2.44
N ASN A 355 -13.36 -1.63 -3.16
CA ASN A 355 -12.77 -0.92 -4.28
C ASN A 355 -12.51 0.58 -3.99
N HIS A 356 -11.86 0.88 -2.88
CA HIS A 356 -11.60 2.26 -2.47
C HIS A 356 -10.28 2.40 -1.71
N PHE A 357 -9.72 3.60 -1.72
CA PHE A 357 -8.63 3.95 -0.82
C PHE A 357 -9.16 4.29 0.57
N PHE A 358 -8.42 3.92 1.60
CA PHE A 358 -8.58 4.39 2.98
C PHE A 358 -7.38 5.22 3.40
N TYR A 359 -7.61 6.21 4.25
CA TYR A 359 -6.61 7.18 4.66
C TYR A 359 -5.90 6.78 5.96
N ARG A 360 -4.57 6.75 5.93
CA ARG A 360 -3.68 6.64 7.10
C ARG A 360 -3.24 8.04 7.52
N ARG A 361 -3.54 8.41 8.76
CA ARG A 361 -3.17 9.71 9.34
C ARG A 361 -1.69 9.72 9.75
N LEU A 362 -0.77 9.53 8.79
CA LEU A 362 0.68 9.68 8.98
C LEU A 362 1.12 11.13 8.73
N PRO A 363 2.32 11.55 9.21
CA PRO A 363 2.77 12.93 9.01
C PRO A 363 2.92 13.28 7.52
N PHE A 364 2.13 14.23 7.03
CA PHE A 364 2.17 14.76 5.66
C PHE A 364 3.44 15.60 5.45
N LYS A 365 4.26 15.23 4.45
CA LYS A 365 5.48 15.95 4.06
C LYS A 365 5.77 15.71 2.58
N LEU A 366 5.52 16.69 1.72
CA LEU A 366 5.77 16.58 0.27
C LEU A 366 7.23 16.26 -0.08
N SER A 367 8.18 16.85 0.67
CA SER A 367 9.62 16.56 0.53
C SER A 367 9.97 15.08 0.72
N ARG A 368 9.08 14.29 1.33
CA ARG A 368 9.24 12.85 1.48
C ARG A 368 9.21 12.15 0.12
N ILE A 369 8.43 12.60 -0.86
CA ILE A 369 8.28 11.94 -2.17
C ILE A 369 9.65 11.79 -2.84
N LEU A 370 10.42 12.88 -2.98
CA LEU A 370 11.76 12.82 -3.58
C LEU A 370 12.76 12.04 -2.74
N SER A 371 12.67 12.13 -1.40
CA SER A 371 13.53 11.36 -0.50
C SER A 371 13.32 9.83 -0.64
N LEU A 372 12.09 9.41 -0.95
CA LEU A 372 11.72 8.01 -1.11
C LEU A 372 11.93 7.50 -2.54
N ASN A 373 12.08 8.40 -3.51
CA ASN A 373 12.27 8.08 -4.94
C ASN A 373 13.58 8.68 -5.52
N PRO A 374 14.78 8.23 -5.06
CA PRO A 374 16.07 8.59 -5.61
C PRO A 374 16.17 8.65 -7.14
N ARG A 375 15.55 7.72 -7.88
CA ARG A 375 15.59 7.75 -9.35
C ARG A 375 14.88 8.97 -9.94
N LEU A 376 13.75 9.37 -9.34
CA LEU A 376 13.03 10.58 -9.72
C LEU A 376 13.82 11.83 -9.34
N LYS A 377 14.40 11.86 -8.13
CA LYS A 377 15.27 12.95 -7.68
C LYS A 377 16.47 13.15 -8.62
N ASP A 378 17.11 12.07 -9.03
CA ASP A 378 18.22 12.13 -9.99
C ASP A 378 17.76 12.59 -11.39
N ALA A 379 16.54 12.23 -11.80
CA ALA A 379 15.96 12.69 -13.06
C ALA A 379 15.70 14.21 -13.03
N GLU A 380 15.16 14.74 -11.93
CA GLU A 380 14.99 16.19 -11.73
C GLU A 380 16.33 16.93 -11.75
N LYS A 381 17.37 16.34 -11.14
CA LYS A 381 18.72 16.90 -11.19
C LYS A 381 19.27 16.98 -12.62
N LEU A 382 19.03 15.96 -13.44
CA LEU A 382 19.44 15.98 -14.86
C LEU A 382 18.75 17.11 -15.62
N LEU A 383 17.48 17.37 -15.35
CA LEU A 383 16.74 18.47 -15.97
C LEU A 383 17.23 19.84 -15.49
N ALA A 384 17.39 20.02 -14.19
CA ALA A 384 17.89 21.27 -13.60
C ALA A 384 19.30 21.64 -14.09
N GLU A 385 20.13 20.66 -14.40
CA GLU A 385 21.48 20.84 -14.93
C GLU A 385 21.54 20.92 -16.47
N ASN A 386 20.38 20.95 -17.17
CA ASN A 386 20.27 20.94 -18.63
C ASN A 386 21.06 19.80 -19.31
N LYS A 387 20.99 18.60 -18.72
CA LYS A 387 21.73 17.40 -19.16
C LYS A 387 20.94 16.46 -20.06
N VAL A 388 19.83 16.93 -20.62
CA VAL A 388 18.96 16.20 -21.53
C VAL A 388 18.86 16.98 -22.84
N GLU A 389 19.21 16.32 -23.94
CA GLU A 389 19.14 16.88 -25.29
C GLU A 389 18.20 16.02 -26.13
N ILE A 390 17.14 16.61 -26.69
CA ILE A 390 16.24 15.92 -27.61
C ILE A 390 16.84 15.98 -29.02
N LEU A 391 17.26 14.84 -29.56
CA LEU A 391 17.88 14.73 -30.88
C LEU A 391 16.83 14.69 -32.00
N SER A 392 15.72 14.00 -31.75
CA SER A 392 14.62 13.86 -32.69
C SER A 392 13.30 13.71 -31.96
N ARG A 393 12.29 14.47 -32.39
CA ARG A 393 10.92 14.38 -31.90
C ARG A 393 9.99 14.20 -33.09
N GLN A 394 9.54 12.96 -33.29
CA GLN A 394 8.52 12.59 -34.26
C GLN A 394 7.22 12.24 -33.53
N ALA A 395 6.11 12.19 -34.25
CA ALA A 395 4.79 11.91 -33.67
C ALA A 395 4.74 10.59 -32.88
N THR A 396 5.53 9.59 -33.26
CA THR A 396 5.50 8.23 -32.70
C THR A 396 6.80 7.82 -32.00
N ARG A 397 7.83 8.67 -32.05
CA ARG A 397 9.18 8.32 -31.61
C ARG A 397 9.94 9.56 -31.15
N VAL A 398 10.50 9.48 -29.95
CA VAL A 398 11.43 10.48 -29.40
C VAL A 398 12.78 9.83 -29.17
N GLU A 399 13.83 10.48 -29.66
CA GLU A 399 15.21 10.09 -29.41
C GLU A 399 15.93 11.24 -28.68
N ALA A 400 16.57 10.91 -27.56
CA ALA A 400 17.23 11.87 -26.69
C ALA A 400 18.59 11.36 -26.22
N GLN A 401 19.52 12.28 -25.99
CA GLN A 401 20.79 12.04 -25.36
C GLN A 401 20.77 12.59 -23.93
N VAL A 402 21.17 11.77 -22.96
CA VAL A 402 21.14 12.13 -21.54
C VAL A 402 22.50 11.87 -20.91
N ALA A 403 23.04 12.87 -20.21
CA ALA A 403 24.35 12.75 -19.59
C ALA A 403 24.35 11.72 -18.46
N GLY A 404 25.33 10.81 -18.50
CA GLY A 404 25.65 9.85 -17.44
C GLY A 404 26.97 10.17 -16.74
N SER A 405 27.46 9.23 -15.95
CA SER A 405 28.77 9.34 -15.29
C SER A 405 29.90 9.07 -16.27
N GLY A 406 30.31 10.09 -17.03
CA GLY A 406 31.42 10.01 -17.99
C GLY A 406 31.06 9.42 -19.36
N VAL A 407 29.78 9.10 -19.59
CA VAL A 407 29.25 8.63 -20.88
C VAL A 407 27.90 9.29 -21.15
N GLN A 408 27.51 9.37 -22.42
CA GLN A 408 26.17 9.78 -22.82
C GLN A 408 25.28 8.55 -23.02
N HIS A 409 24.05 8.60 -22.54
CA HIS A 409 23.07 7.54 -22.73
C HIS A 409 22.01 7.96 -23.74
N THR A 410 21.73 7.09 -24.70
CA THR A 410 20.62 7.29 -25.64
C THR A 410 19.34 6.74 -25.01
N VAL A 411 18.29 7.55 -25.06
CA VAL A 411 16.93 7.20 -24.67
C VAL A 411 16.07 7.22 -25.91
N ILE A 412 15.28 6.16 -26.09
CA ILE A 412 14.32 6.02 -27.18
C ILE A 412 12.96 5.76 -26.55
N LEU A 413 11.99 6.62 -26.85
CA LEU A 413 10.60 6.48 -26.43
C LEU A 413 9.73 6.31 -27.68
N ASP A 414 9.15 5.13 -27.82
CA ASP A 414 8.25 4.78 -28.92
C ASP A 414 6.86 4.45 -28.31
N ALA A 415 5.81 4.41 -29.14
CA ALA A 415 4.44 4.16 -28.66
C ALA A 415 4.27 2.87 -27.83
N GLU A 416 5.09 1.85 -28.07
CA GLU A 416 5.01 0.56 -27.39
C GLU A 416 6.16 0.28 -26.41
N GLN A 417 7.27 1.03 -26.50
CA GLN A 417 8.50 0.67 -25.79
C GLN A 417 9.32 1.89 -25.38
N GLU A 418 9.84 1.83 -24.16
CA GLU A 418 10.89 2.72 -23.66
C GLU A 418 12.22 1.97 -23.60
N ARG A 419 13.29 2.58 -24.10
CA ARG A 419 14.63 1.99 -24.10
C ARG A 419 15.66 3.00 -23.67
N CYS A 420 16.69 2.52 -22.96
CA CYS A 420 17.85 3.32 -22.62
C CYS A 420 19.13 2.48 -22.65
N THR A 421 20.24 3.08 -23.07
CA THR A 421 21.55 2.41 -23.11
C THR A 421 22.24 2.30 -21.74
N CYS A 422 21.58 2.70 -20.65
CA CYS A 422 22.18 2.64 -19.31
C CYS A 422 22.17 1.23 -18.71
N THR A 423 23.08 0.99 -17.76
CA THR A 423 23.23 -0.30 -17.06
C THR A 423 21.94 -0.74 -16.35
N TRP A 424 21.16 0.20 -15.82
CA TRP A 424 19.87 -0.11 -15.18
C TRP A 424 18.91 -0.76 -16.17
N PHE A 425 18.72 -0.14 -17.32
CA PHE A 425 17.82 -0.66 -18.34
C PHE A 425 18.36 -1.96 -18.94
N SER A 426 19.66 -2.04 -19.20
CA SER A 426 20.30 -3.29 -19.66
C SER A 426 20.06 -4.48 -18.73
N ARG A 427 20.05 -4.26 -17.40
CA ARG A 427 19.84 -5.31 -16.40
C ARG A 427 18.38 -5.65 -16.12
N HIS A 428 17.45 -4.72 -16.38
CA HIS A 428 16.07 -4.82 -15.88
C HIS A 428 14.99 -4.65 -16.93
N GLN A 429 15.31 -4.09 -18.10
CA GLN A 429 14.43 -4.00 -19.27
C GLN A 429 13.00 -3.54 -18.94
N GLY A 430 12.86 -2.52 -18.08
CA GLY A 430 11.55 -1.98 -17.68
C GLY A 430 10.87 -2.69 -16.51
N GLU A 431 11.20 -3.95 -16.19
CA GLU A 431 10.55 -4.72 -15.11
C GLU A 431 10.71 -4.11 -13.71
N ARG A 432 11.69 -3.20 -13.54
CA ARG A 432 11.95 -2.46 -12.30
C ARG A 432 11.54 -0.98 -12.35
N GLY A 433 10.71 -0.62 -13.33
CA GLY A 433 10.36 0.75 -13.65
C GLY A 433 11.50 1.49 -14.33
N ALA A 434 11.15 2.62 -14.94
CA ALA A 434 12.05 3.46 -15.73
C ALA A 434 13.35 3.84 -14.99
N CYS A 435 14.44 3.97 -15.76
CA CYS A 435 15.69 4.53 -15.24
C CYS A 435 15.57 6.06 -15.12
N LYS A 436 16.48 6.71 -14.37
CA LYS A 436 16.50 8.18 -14.24
C LYS A 436 16.56 8.92 -15.59
N HIS A 437 17.18 8.34 -16.62
CA HIS A 437 17.29 8.98 -17.94
C HIS A 437 15.95 8.93 -18.68
N ILE A 438 15.25 7.79 -18.67
CA ILE A 438 13.90 7.66 -19.24
C ILE A 438 12.95 8.61 -18.51
N LEU A 439 13.00 8.64 -17.17
CA LEU A 439 12.18 9.55 -16.37
C LEU A 439 12.44 11.02 -16.72
N ALA A 440 13.71 11.42 -16.88
CA ALA A 440 14.06 12.79 -17.23
C ALA A 440 13.50 13.17 -18.61
N VAL A 441 13.65 12.31 -19.62
CA VAL A 441 13.12 12.56 -20.97
C VAL A 441 11.60 12.62 -20.95
N LYS A 442 10.91 11.68 -20.30
CA LYS A 442 9.44 11.71 -20.18
C LYS A 442 8.97 13.00 -19.53
N LYS A 443 9.56 13.37 -18.40
CA LYS A 443 9.21 14.60 -17.67
C LYS A 443 9.45 15.86 -18.51
N MET A 444 10.51 15.89 -19.32
CA MET A 444 10.78 16.99 -20.27
C MET A 444 9.77 17.07 -21.43
N LEU A 445 9.05 15.99 -21.73
CA LEU A 445 8.02 15.99 -22.78
C LEU A 445 6.62 16.33 -22.25
N THR A 446 6.38 16.08 -20.96
CA THR A 446 5.13 16.40 -20.25
C THR A 446 5.08 17.86 -19.78
N ASN A 447 6.24 18.41 -19.40
CA ASN A 447 6.43 19.84 -19.15
C ASN A 447 6.67 20.60 -20.46
#